data_AF-A0A7X7P7M3-F1
#
_entry.id   AF-A0A7X7P7M3-F1
#
_cell.length_a   1.000
_cell.length_b   1.000
_cell.length_c   1.000
_cell.angle_alpha   90.00
_cell.angle_beta   90.00
_cell.angle_gamma   90.00
#
_symmetry.space_group_name_H-M   'P 1'
#
loop_
_entity.id
_entity.type
_entity.pdbx_description
1 polymer ?
#
loop_
_entity_poly.entity_id
_entity_poly.type
_entity_poly.pdbx_seq_one_letter_code
_entity_poly.pdbx_strand_id
1 'polypeptide(L)'
;MFKKAMAVLSLIVVLIITYLGLPQEVGAAQTVEDIQDKGTLILGTSADYPPYEFHATIDGKDEIIGMDISLAEAIADELGVNLQIEDLGFDALLPALEAGTV
;
A
#
# COMPACT_ATOMS: atom_id res chain seq x y z
N MET A 1 4.17 -20.29 39.83
CA MET A 1 3.94 -20.58 38.40
C MET A 1 3.42 -19.34 37.65
N PHE A 2 2.41 -18.63 38.16
CA PHE A 2 1.86 -17.40 37.55
C PHE A 2 2.87 -16.30 37.19
N LYS A 3 3.84 -16.00 38.06
CA LYS A 3 4.86 -14.97 37.78
C LYS A 3 5.78 -15.31 36.59
N LYS A 4 6.03 -16.59 36.35
CA LYS A 4 6.85 -17.06 35.21
C LYS A 4 6.06 -17.00 33.91
N ALA A 5 4.77 -17.35 33.95
CA ALA A 5 3.87 -17.24 32.80
C ALA A 5 3.66 -15.79 32.36
N MET A 6 3.53 -14.86 33.32
CA MET A 6 3.36 -13.43 33.02
C MET A 6 4.63 -12.81 32.43
N ALA A 7 5.82 -13.21 32.91
CA ALA A 7 7.09 -12.77 32.35
C ALA A 7 7.30 -13.26 30.90
N VAL A 8 6.88 -14.48 30.58
CA VAL A 8 6.93 -15.03 29.22
C VAL A 8 5.95 -14.31 28.30
N LEU A 9 4.74 -14.01 28.77
CA LEU A 9 3.75 -13.25 27.99
C LEU A 9 4.24 -11.83 27.67
N SER A 10 4.82 -11.12 28.65
CA SER A 10 5.40 -9.79 28.42
C SER A 10 6.57 -9.82 27.41
N LEU A 11 7.40 -10.86 27.44
CA LEU A 11 8.50 -11.02 26.48
C LEU A 11 7.98 -11.26 25.05
N ILE A 12 6.92 -12.04 24.90
CA ILE A 12 6.28 -12.31 23.60
C ILE A 12 5.64 -11.03 23.05
N VAL A 13 4.96 -10.24 23.87
CA VAL A 13 4.39 -8.95 23.45
C VAL A 13 5.49 -7.97 23.04
N VAL A 14 6.61 -7.90 23.77
CA VAL A 14 7.76 -7.07 23.36
C VAL A 14 8.33 -7.56 22.03
N LEU A 15 8.51 -8.87 21.83
CA LEU A 15 9.00 -9.42 20.56
C LEU A 15 8.06 -9.10 19.39
N ILE A 16 6.74 -9.18 19.60
CA ILE A 16 5.73 -8.83 18.60
C ILE A 16 5.77 -7.33 18.26
N ILE A 17 5.83 -6.45 19.26
CA ILE A 17 5.95 -5.00 19.06
C ILE A 17 7.26 -4.64 18.35
N THR A 18 8.36 -5.33 18.68
CA THR A 18 9.66 -5.11 18.03
C THR A 18 9.62 -5.59 16.58
N TYR A 19 8.95 -6.70 16.29
CA TYR A 19 8.79 -7.23 14.94
C TYR A 19 7.87 -6.37 14.07
N LEU A 20 6.77 -5.84 14.63
CA LEU A 20 5.85 -4.91 13.96
C LEU A 20 6.40 -3.49 13.79
N GLY A 21 7.36 -3.08 14.63
CA GLY A 21 7.99 -1.75 14.60
C GLY A 21 9.26 -1.67 13.75
N LEU A 22 9.75 -2.81 13.22
CA LEU A 22 10.81 -2.79 12.21
C LEU A 22 10.19 -2.32 10.89
N PRO A 23 10.83 -1.40 10.15
CA PRO A 23 10.43 -1.12 8.78
C PRO A 23 10.55 -2.44 8.01
N GLN A 24 9.41 -3.02 7.68
CA GLN A 24 9.39 -4.14 6.75
C GLN A 24 9.77 -3.52 5.41
N GLU A 25 10.95 -3.87 4.91
CA GLU A 25 11.33 -3.54 3.54
C GLU A 25 10.38 -4.32 2.63
N VAL A 26 9.26 -3.69 2.29
CA VAL A 26 8.40 -4.14 1.20
C VAL A 26 9.16 -3.80 -0.08
N GLY A 27 10.20 -4.57 -0.39
CA GLY A 27 10.99 -4.33 -1.60
C GLY A 27 10.06 -4.36 -2.80
N ALA A 28 10.03 -3.32 -3.65
CA ALA A 28 9.06 -3.16 -4.74
C ALA A 28 8.82 -4.44 -5.51
N ALA A 29 7.57 -4.67 -5.88
CA ALA A 29 7.26 -5.78 -6.76
C ALA A 29 7.91 -5.48 -8.11
N GLN A 30 8.91 -6.27 -8.50
CA GLN A 30 9.60 -6.09 -9.79
C GLN A 30 8.87 -6.84 -10.90
N THR A 31 8.00 -7.78 -10.50
CA THR A 31 7.23 -8.64 -11.40
C THR A 31 5.76 -8.71 -10.98
N VAL A 32 4.91 -9.24 -11.87
CA VAL A 32 3.50 -9.49 -11.56
C VAL A 32 3.37 -10.56 -10.47
N GLU A 33 4.23 -11.57 -10.47
CA GLU A 33 4.28 -12.60 -9.43
C GLU A 33 4.55 -11.98 -8.05
N ASP A 34 5.46 -11.00 -7.95
CA ASP A 34 5.72 -10.31 -6.69
C ASP A 34 4.49 -9.54 -6.18
N ILE A 35 3.71 -8.93 -7.09
CA ILE A 35 2.45 -8.23 -6.75
C ILE A 35 1.43 -9.23 -6.21
N GLN A 36 1.28 -10.38 -6.87
CA GLN A 36 0.36 -11.43 -6.47
C GLN A 36 0.75 -12.05 -5.12
N ASP A 37 2.04 -12.33 -4.91
CA ASP A 37 2.56 -12.88 -3.66
C ASP A 37 2.37 -11.91 -2.48
N LYS A 38 2.48 -10.60 -2.72
CA LYS A 38 2.20 -9.57 -1.72
C LYS A 38 0.72 -9.33 -1.47
N GLY A 39 -0.14 -9.61 -2.46
CA GLY A 39 -1.58 -9.37 -2.38
C GLY A 39 -2.00 -7.91 -2.52
N THR A 40 -1.12 -7.02 -2.99
CA THR A 40 -1.42 -5.60 -3.20
C THR A 40 -0.69 -5.03 -4.42
N LEU A 41 -1.43 -4.35 -5.30
CA LEU A 41 -0.94 -3.45 -6.33
C LEU A 41 -0.94 -2.02 -5.77
N ILE A 42 0.24 -1.42 -5.66
CA ILE A 42 0.38 0.00 -5.27
C ILE A 42 0.45 0.82 -6.56
N LEU A 43 -0.40 1.84 -6.68
CA LEU A 43 -0.43 2.78 -7.79
C LEU A 43 0.03 4.14 -7.29
N GLY A 44 1.25 4.54 -7.65
CA GLY A 44 1.69 5.92 -7.53
C GLY A 44 1.09 6.78 -8.65
N THR A 45 0.40 7.85 -8.31
CA THR A 45 -0.19 8.78 -9.28
C THR A 45 -0.16 10.23 -8.79
N SER A 46 -0.53 11.19 -9.65
CA SER A 46 -0.69 12.61 -9.29
C SER A 46 -2.10 13.03 -9.66
N ALA A 47 -3.02 13.06 -8.69
CA ALA A 47 -4.47 13.17 -8.91
C ALA A 47 -4.96 14.59 -9.25
N ASP A 48 -4.36 15.20 -10.28
CA ASP A 48 -4.63 16.58 -10.71
C ASP A 48 -5.18 16.67 -12.16
N TYR A 49 -5.51 15.54 -12.79
CA TYR A 49 -5.75 15.47 -14.23
C TYR A 49 -7.09 14.83 -14.64
N PRO A 50 -8.23 15.51 -14.42
CA PRO A 50 -9.52 15.03 -14.91
C PRO A 50 -9.57 14.89 -16.44
N PRO A 51 -10.19 13.83 -16.98
CA PRO A 51 -10.96 12.78 -16.29
C PRO A 51 -10.15 11.50 -15.98
N TYR A 52 -8.83 11.55 -16.00
CA TYR A 52 -7.95 10.37 -15.89
C TYR A 52 -7.73 9.97 -14.43
N GLU A 53 -7.18 10.85 -13.61
CA GLU A 53 -7.00 10.70 -12.17
C GLU A 53 -7.24 12.05 -11.50
N PHE A 54 -8.17 12.12 -10.57
CA PHE A 54 -8.50 13.38 -9.90
C PHE A 54 -9.25 13.17 -8.59
N HIS A 55 -9.11 14.15 -7.70
CA HIS A 55 -9.89 14.22 -6.47
C HIS A 55 -11.36 14.55 -6.74
N ALA A 56 -12.25 13.81 -6.10
CA ALA A 56 -13.68 14.07 -6.04
C ALA A 56 -14.21 13.84 -4.63
N THR A 57 -15.20 14.65 -4.23
CA THR A 57 -15.90 14.43 -2.97
C THR A 57 -17.09 13.48 -3.18
N ILE A 58 -17.00 12.28 -2.65
CA ILE A 58 -18.07 11.26 -2.67
C ILE A 58 -18.52 11.01 -1.23
N ASP A 59 -19.83 11.14 -0.96
CA ASP A 59 -20.41 10.97 0.38
C ASP A 59 -19.71 11.79 1.50
N GLY A 60 -19.16 12.95 1.14
CA GLY A 60 -18.44 13.84 2.04
C GLY A 60 -16.99 13.45 2.34
N LYS A 61 -16.42 12.48 1.60
CA LYS A 61 -15.03 12.06 1.66
C LYS A 61 -14.32 12.39 0.37
N ASP A 62 -13.04 12.73 0.49
CA ASP A 62 -12.17 12.91 -0.64
C ASP A 62 -11.72 11.54 -1.17
N GLU A 63 -11.96 11.29 -2.45
CA GLU A 63 -11.63 10.05 -3.15
C GLU A 63 -10.92 10.38 -4.46
N ILE A 64 -9.94 9.57 -4.84
CA ILE A 64 -9.25 9.70 -6.12
C ILE A 64 -9.96 8.79 -7.11
N ILE A 65 -10.53 9.38 -8.15
CA ILE A 65 -11.33 8.69 -9.15
C ILE A 65 -10.85 9.04 -10.56
N GLY A 66 -11.35 8.30 -11.54
CA GLY A 66 -11.15 8.60 -12.96
C GLY A 66 -10.85 7.36 -13.79
N MET A 67 -10.58 7.56 -15.08
CA MET A 67 -10.35 6.48 -16.03
C MET A 67 -9.16 5.58 -15.63
N ASP A 68 -8.06 6.20 -15.18
CA ASP A 68 -6.83 5.49 -14.85
C ASP A 68 -6.99 4.70 -13.56
N ILE A 69 -7.77 5.23 -12.61
CA ILE A 69 -8.15 4.53 -11.37
C ILE A 69 -9.03 3.32 -11.67
N SER A 70 -10.07 3.48 -12.50
CA SER A 70 -10.94 2.36 -12.89
C SER A 70 -10.18 1.27 -13.66
N LEU A 71 -9.17 1.64 -14.45
CA LEU A 71 -8.29 0.67 -15.11
C LEU A 71 -7.43 -0.08 -14.09
N ALA A 72 -6.84 0.62 -13.13
CA ALA A 72 -6.03 0.00 -12.08
C ALA A 72 -6.86 -0.94 -11.18
N GLU A 73 -8.09 -0.57 -10.85
CA GLU A 73 -9.04 -1.43 -10.13
C GLU A 73 -9.29 -2.73 -10.90
N ALA A 74 -9.59 -2.64 -12.21
CA ALA A 74 -9.82 -3.82 -13.05
C ALA A 74 -8.58 -4.74 -13.15
N ILE A 75 -7.38 -4.15 -13.18
CA ILE A 75 -6.12 -4.92 -13.17
C ILE A 75 -5.95 -5.62 -11.82
N ALA A 76 -6.17 -4.93 -10.70
CA ALA A 76 -6.05 -5.50 -9.37
C ALA A 76 -7.04 -6.65 -9.16
N ASP A 77 -8.29 -6.48 -9.61
CA ASP A 77 -9.34 -7.51 -9.57
C ASP A 77 -8.95 -8.76 -10.38
N GLU A 78 -8.43 -8.60 -11.60
CA GLU A 78 -7.98 -9.73 -12.43
C GLU A 78 -6.79 -10.47 -11.79
N LEU A 79 -5.91 -9.74 -11.12
CA LEU A 79 -4.77 -10.32 -10.40
C LEU A 79 -5.18 -10.94 -9.05
N GLY A 80 -6.37 -10.64 -8.54
CA GLY A 80 -6.85 -11.10 -7.23
C GLY A 80 -6.16 -10.41 -6.05
N VAL A 81 -5.75 -9.15 -6.20
CA VAL A 81 -5.00 -8.37 -5.21
C VAL A 81 -5.76 -7.09 -4.82
N ASN A 82 -5.38 -6.45 -3.71
CA ASN A 82 -5.93 -5.14 -3.35
C ASN A 82 -5.27 -4.03 -4.16
N LEU A 83 -6.03 -3.00 -4.55
CA LEU A 83 -5.47 -1.75 -5.06
C LEU A 83 -5.22 -0.79 -3.88
N GLN A 84 -4.02 -0.21 -3.85
CA GLN A 84 -3.66 0.90 -2.97
C GLN A 84 -3.21 2.08 -3.83
N ILE A 85 -3.84 3.24 -3.66
CA ILE A 85 -3.50 4.45 -4.43
C ILE A 85 -2.66 5.35 -3.56
N GLU A 86 -1.48 5.73 -4.05
CA GLU A 86 -0.57 6.70 -3.43
C GLU A 86 -0.56 7.97 -4.29
N ASP A 87 -1.15 9.04 -3.74
CA ASP A 87 -1.15 10.34 -4.37
C ASP A 87 0.14 11.10 -4.06
N LEU A 88 0.90 11.38 -5.10
CA LEU A 88 2.23 11.94 -5.08
C LEU A 88 2.27 13.15 -6.01
N GLY A 89 3.10 14.13 -5.67
CA GLY A 89 3.44 15.17 -6.65
C GLY A 89 4.14 14.55 -7.86
N PHE A 90 3.82 15.02 -9.07
CA PHE A 90 4.36 14.47 -10.33
C PHE A 90 5.88 14.25 -10.33
N ASP A 91 6.65 15.19 -9.79
CA ASP A 91 8.12 15.11 -9.71
C ASP A 91 8.64 13.98 -8.79
N ALA A 92 7.79 13.45 -7.90
CA ALA A 92 8.12 12.38 -6.96
C ALA A 92 7.82 10.97 -7.48
N LEU A 93 7.09 10.83 -8.60
CA LEU A 93 6.67 9.52 -9.13
C LEU A 93 7.87 8.64 -9.50
N LEU A 94 8.84 9.17 -10.25
CA LEU A 94 10.02 8.40 -10.64
C LEU A 94 10.90 8.03 -9.44
N PRO A 95 11.25 8.96 -8.52
CA PRO A 95 11.94 8.59 -7.28
C PRO A 95 11.21 7.53 -6.44
N ALA A 96 9.89 7.60 -6.34
CA ALA A 96 9.09 6.64 -5.59
C ALA A 96 9.12 5.24 -6.24
N LEU A 97 9.02 5.18 -7.56
CA LEU A 97 9.14 3.94 -8.33
C LEU A 97 10.54 3.32 -8.20
N GLU A 98 11.60 4.13 -8.30
CA GLU A 98 12.99 3.68 -8.12
C GLU A 98 13.27 3.18 -6.70
N ALA A 99 12.71 3.85 -5.69
CA ALA A 99 12.79 3.45 -4.29
C ALA A 99 11.90 2.23 -3.97
N GLY A 100 10.95 1.93 -4.84
CA GLY A 100 10.02 0.82 -4.69
C GLY A 100 8.94 1.02 -3.65
N THR A 101 8.59 2.27 -3.38
CA THR A 101 7.48 2.63 -2.47
C THR A 101 6.13 2.64 -3.15
N VAL A 102 6.13 2.58 -4.50
CA VAL A 102 4.98 2.36 -5.38
C VAL A 102 5.33 1.31 -6.43
#